data_AF-A0A7W9FB24-F1
#
_entry.id   AF-A0A7W9FB24-F1
#
_cell.length_a   1.000
_cell.length_b   1.000
_cell.length_c   1.000
_cell.angle_alpha   90.00
_cell.angle_beta   90.00
_cell.angle_gamma   90.00
#
_symmetry.space_group_name_H-M   'P 1'
#
loop_
_entity.id
_entity.type
_entity.pdbx_description
1 polymer ?
#
loop_
_entity_poly.entity_id
_entity_poly.type
_entity_poly.pdbx_seq_one_letter_code
_entity_poly.pdbx_strand_id
1 'polypeptide(L)'
;MNIRVKPVLVGAALIAAASVTAASAQVDLTAYHYVYYADAAKTEYLGEVSDRGCGGWGGNVYVLRANVPSPYYDATPIYVCGGQGPELPQDW
;
A
#
# COMPACT_ATOMS: atom_id res chain seq x y z
N MET A 1 7.36 12.05 -61.33
CA MET A 1 6.63 12.70 -60.23
C MET A 1 5.61 11.70 -59.73
N ASN A 2 5.93 10.96 -58.67
CA ASN A 2 5.09 9.86 -58.18
C ASN A 2 4.77 10.11 -56.71
N ILE A 3 3.56 10.62 -56.47
CA ILE A 3 2.96 10.74 -55.15
C ILE A 3 2.68 9.32 -54.64
N ARG A 4 3.23 8.96 -53.49
CA ARG A 4 2.83 7.76 -52.76
C ARG A 4 2.41 8.12 -51.34
N VAL A 5 1.18 7.73 -51.05
CA VAL A 5 0.33 8.07 -49.93
C VAL A 5 0.87 7.42 -48.64
N LYS A 6 0.90 8.17 -47.53
CA LYS A 6 1.30 7.67 -46.21
C LYS A 6 0.22 6.73 -45.66
N PRO A 7 0.54 5.52 -45.18
CA PRO A 7 -0.39 4.72 -44.41
C PRO A 7 -0.50 5.30 -42.99
N VAL A 8 -1.62 5.97 -42.72
CA VAL A 8 -2.12 6.21 -41.36
C VAL A 8 -2.92 4.96 -40.99
N LEU A 9 -2.42 4.17 -40.05
CA LEU A 9 -3.15 3.03 -39.51
C LEU A 9 -3.07 3.02 -37.98
N VAL A 10 -4.09 3.66 -37.41
CA VAL A 10 -4.94 3.19 -36.31
C VAL A 10 -4.22 2.67 -35.08
N GLY A 11 -4.15 3.53 -34.05
CA GLY A 11 -3.77 3.16 -32.70
C GLY A 11 -4.74 2.12 -32.14
N ALA A 12 -4.21 0.94 -31.86
CA ALA A 12 -4.87 -0.04 -31.00
C ALA A 12 -4.73 0.44 -29.55
N ALA A 13 -5.77 1.09 -29.03
CA ALA A 13 -5.91 1.29 -27.60
C ALA A 13 -6.18 -0.09 -26.97
N LEU A 14 -5.12 -0.72 -26.45
CA LEU A 14 -5.23 -1.89 -25.60
C LEU A 14 -5.98 -1.46 -24.33
N ILE A 15 -7.25 -1.83 -24.24
CA ILE A 15 -8.00 -1.78 -22.99
C ILE A 15 -7.37 -2.86 -22.11
N ALA A 16 -6.40 -2.46 -21.29
CA ALA A 16 -5.92 -3.28 -20.20
C ALA A 16 -7.11 -3.47 -19.25
N ALA A 17 -7.78 -4.61 -19.37
CA ALA A 17 -8.67 -5.09 -18.32
C ALA A 17 -7.81 -5.30 -17.09
N ALA A 18 -7.72 -4.28 -16.24
CA ALA A 18 -7.17 -4.38 -14.91
C ALA A 18 -8.07 -5.37 -14.16
N SER A 19 -7.70 -6.64 -14.19
CA SER A 19 -8.21 -7.64 -13.28
C SER A 19 -7.83 -7.16 -11.88
N VAL A 20 -8.74 -6.45 -11.23
CA VAL A 20 -8.69 -6.19 -9.79
C VAL A 20 -8.86 -7.55 -9.14
N THR A 21 -7.77 -8.30 -9.05
CA THR A 21 -7.62 -9.33 -8.03
C THR A 21 -7.77 -8.58 -6.72
N ALA A 22 -8.97 -8.62 -6.15
CA ALA A 22 -9.16 -8.37 -4.74
C ALA A 22 -8.28 -9.41 -4.04
N ALA A 23 -7.04 -9.02 -3.74
CA ALA A 23 -6.20 -9.76 -2.83
C ALA A 23 -7.06 -9.95 -1.58
N SER A 24 -7.42 -11.19 -1.30
CA SER A 24 -8.04 -11.56 -0.02
C SER A 24 -7.09 -11.01 1.04
N ALA A 25 -7.50 -9.93 1.70
CA ALA A 25 -6.71 -9.29 2.73
C ALA A 25 -6.57 -10.31 3.86
N GLN A 26 -5.46 -11.04 3.85
CA GLN A 26 -4.95 -11.68 5.04
C GLN A 26 -4.98 -10.59 6.11
N VAL A 27 -5.62 -10.86 7.26
CA VAL A 27 -5.65 -9.89 8.36
C VAL A 27 -4.20 -9.67 8.76
N ASP A 28 -3.64 -8.57 8.28
CA ASP A 28 -2.23 -8.27 8.48
C ASP A 28 -2.07 -7.80 9.92
N LEU A 29 -1.45 -8.68 10.70
CA LEU A 29 -1.13 -8.46 12.11
C LEU A 29 0.14 -7.63 12.29
N THR A 30 0.83 -7.28 11.22
CA THR A 30 2.03 -6.45 11.27
C THR A 30 1.64 -4.99 11.42
N ALA A 31 2.07 -4.37 12.50
CA ALA A 31 2.00 -2.93 12.67
C ALA A 31 3.15 -2.26 11.91
N TYR A 32 2.89 -1.08 11.34
CA TYR A 32 3.88 -0.30 10.62
C TYR A 32 4.03 1.11 11.18
N HIS A 33 5.22 1.65 10.93
CA HIS A 33 5.53 3.05 10.93
C HIS A 33 5.42 3.59 9.51
N TYR A 34 4.65 4.65 9.32
CA TYR A 34 4.42 5.27 8.03
C TYR A 34 5.11 6.62 7.95
N VAL A 35 5.95 6.80 6.94
CA VAL A 35 6.47 8.10 6.51
C VAL A 35 5.67 8.52 5.29
N TYR A 36 4.99 9.67 5.32
CA TYR A 36 4.11 10.10 4.24
C TYR A 36 4.53 11.43 3.61
N TYR A 37 4.23 11.55 2.32
CA TYR A 37 4.73 12.60 1.42
C TYR A 37 3.59 13.28 0.67
N ALA A 38 3.87 14.45 0.08
CA ALA A 38 2.89 15.21 -0.69
C ALA A 38 2.55 14.58 -2.04
N ASP A 39 3.48 13.81 -2.60
CA ASP A 39 3.41 13.32 -3.97
C ASP A 39 4.06 11.93 -4.13
N ALA A 40 3.77 11.26 -5.25
CA ALA A 40 4.26 9.91 -5.55
C ALA A 40 5.79 9.86 -5.79
N ALA A 41 6.41 10.96 -6.23
CA ALA A 41 7.86 11.07 -6.36
C ALA A 41 8.54 11.41 -5.01
N LYS A 42 7.76 11.53 -3.93
CA LYS A 42 8.24 11.72 -2.54
C LYS A 42 9.18 12.91 -2.41
N THR A 43 8.86 14.00 -3.10
CA THR A 43 9.71 15.20 -3.16
C THR A 43 9.57 16.05 -1.90
N GLU A 44 8.41 16.00 -1.25
CA GLU A 44 8.12 16.75 -0.03
C GLU A 44 7.64 15.79 1.08
N TYR A 45 8.39 15.76 2.18
CA TYR A 45 8.02 15.06 3.41
C TYR A 45 6.94 15.86 4.13
N LEU A 46 5.85 15.19 4.52
CA LEU A 46 4.76 15.82 5.26
C LEU A 46 4.76 15.44 6.75
N GLY A 47 5.17 14.22 7.07
CA GLY A 47 5.18 13.75 8.45
C GLY A 47 5.26 12.24 8.59
N GLU A 48 5.06 11.82 9.83
CA GLU A 48 5.12 10.42 10.25
C GLU A 48 3.90 10.06 11.10
N VAL A 49 3.43 8.83 10.98
CA VAL A 49 2.38 8.27 11.83
C VAL A 49 2.61 6.77 12.00
N SER A 50 2.28 6.22 13.17
CA SER A 50 2.49 4.81 13.48
C SER A 50 1.18 4.16 13.91
N ASP A 51 1.03 2.88 13.61
CA ASP A 51 -0.08 2.07 14.10
C ASP A 51 -0.15 2.11 15.64
N ARG A 52 -1.38 2.18 16.16
CA ARG A 52 -1.67 2.57 17.55
C ARG A 52 -1.58 1.44 18.57
N GLY A 53 -1.30 0.22 18.14
CA GLY A 53 -1.20 -0.95 19.00
C GLY A 53 -1.99 -2.15 18.50
N CYS A 54 -2.11 -3.13 19.37
CA CYS A 54 -2.86 -4.35 19.13
C CYS A 54 -4.23 -4.27 19.79
N GLY A 55 -5.27 -4.54 19.01
CA GLY A 55 -6.64 -4.72 19.49
C GLY A 55 -6.99 -6.20 19.57
N GLY A 56 -7.93 -6.53 20.45
CA GLY A 56 -8.46 -7.89 20.58
C GLY A 56 -9.94 -7.91 20.90
N TRP A 57 -10.72 -8.73 20.20
CA TRP A 57 -12.15 -8.94 20.49
C TRP A 57 -12.60 -10.36 20.16
N GLY A 58 -13.27 -11.02 21.11
CA GLY A 58 -13.87 -12.35 20.89
C GLY A 58 -12.87 -13.44 20.47
N GLY A 59 -11.60 -13.33 20.87
CA GLY A 59 -10.53 -14.27 20.47
C GLY A 59 -9.79 -13.88 19.18
N ASN A 60 -10.20 -12.82 18.49
CA ASN A 60 -9.48 -12.30 17.33
C ASN A 60 -8.51 -11.21 17.76
N VAL A 61 -7.33 -11.20 17.15
CA VAL A 61 -6.32 -10.14 17.30
C VAL A 61 -6.28 -9.33 16.00
N TYR A 62 -6.08 -8.03 16.12
CA TYR A 62 -5.95 -7.12 14.97
C TYR A 62 -5.03 -5.94 15.31
N VAL A 63 -4.52 -5.27 14.27
CA VAL A 63 -3.74 -4.04 14.42
C VAL A 63 -4.69 -2.83 14.43
N LEU A 64 -4.51 -1.94 15.39
CA LEU A 64 -5.18 -0.63 15.42
C LEU A 64 -4.51 0.30 14.43
N ARG A 65 -4.95 0.24 13.18
CA ARG A 65 -4.35 1.01 12.09
C ARG A 65 -4.43 2.51 12.30
N ALA A 66 -3.34 3.21 12.04
CA ALA A 66 -3.34 4.66 11.99
C ALA A 66 -3.98 5.17 10.69
N ASN A 67 -4.57 6.36 10.77
CA ASN A 67 -5.03 7.07 9.58
C ASN A 67 -3.84 7.83 8.97
N VAL A 68 -3.34 7.36 7.83
CA VAL A 68 -2.28 8.04 7.08
C VAL A 68 -2.90 9.12 6.19
N PRO A 69 -2.57 10.42 6.35
CA PRO A 69 -3.24 11.51 5.64
C PRO A 69 -3.02 11.53 4.12
N SER A 70 -1.99 10.84 3.63
CA SER A 70 -1.62 10.79 2.22
C SER A 70 -1.52 9.34 1.74
N PRO A 71 -1.89 9.03 0.49
CA PRO A 71 -1.68 7.71 -0.11
C PRO A 71 -0.22 7.46 -0.51
N TYR A 72 0.64 8.49 -0.47
CA TYR A 72 2.06 8.38 -0.80
C TYR A 72 2.85 8.21 0.48
N TYR A 73 3.12 6.94 0.85
CA TYR A 73 3.83 6.63 2.07
C TYR A 73 4.77 5.44 1.90
N ASP A 74 5.80 5.42 2.74
CA ASP A 74 6.62 4.25 3.02
C ASP A 74 6.17 3.61 4.33
N ALA A 75 6.03 2.29 4.34
CA ALA A 75 5.62 1.53 5.51
C ALA A 75 6.78 0.65 5.99
N THR A 76 7.29 0.92 7.18
CA THR A 76 8.34 0.12 7.83
C THR A 76 7.70 -0.70 8.94
N PRO A 77 7.83 -2.04 8.96
CA PRO A 77 7.26 -2.85 10.03
C PRO A 77 7.87 -2.47 11.39
N ILE A 78 7.08 -2.54 12.46
CA ILE A 78 7.54 -2.21 13.83
C ILE A 78 7.30 -3.33 14.85
N TYR A 79 6.19 -4.06 14.75
CA TYR A 79 5.86 -5.22 15.57
C TYR A 79 4.72 -6.01 14.92
N VAL A 80 4.50 -7.24 15.37
CA VAL A 80 3.36 -8.09 14.98
C VAL A 80 2.44 -8.24 16.19
N CYS A 81 1.14 -8.10 15.98
CA CYS A 81 0.14 -8.30 17.00
C CYS A 81 -0.17 -9.79 17.17
N GLY A 82 0.33 -10.37 18.27
CA GLY A 82 0.09 -11.76 18.66
C GLY A 82 -0.99 -11.90 19.74
N GLY A 83 -1.30 -13.15 20.09
CA GLY A 83 -2.26 -13.49 21.15
C GLY A 83 -1.83 -13.08 22.56
N GLN A 84 -0.59 -12.63 22.76
CA GLN A 84 -0.05 -12.18 24.04
C GLN A 84 0.34 -10.68 24.05
N GLY A 85 0.08 -9.95 22.96
CA GLY A 85 0.46 -8.54 22.80
C GLY A 85 1.34 -8.28 21.57
N PRO A 86 1.99 -7.11 21.49
CA PRO A 86 2.94 -6.81 20.42
C PRO A 86 4.22 -7.63 20.57
N GLU A 87 4.54 -8.39 19.55
CA GLU A 87 5.74 -9.22 19.43
C GLU A 87 6.66 -8.60 18.36
N LEU A 88 7.98 -8.67 18.54
CA LEU A 88 8.89 -8.26 17.48
C LEU A 88 8.78 -9.25 16.30
N PRO A 89 8.88 -8.80 15.04
CA PRO A 89 8.87 -9.72 13.91
C PRO A 89 10.06 -10.69 14.04
N GLN A 90 9.81 -11.99 13.93
CA GLN A 90 10.84 -13.03 14.16
C GLN A 90 12.02 -12.99 13.17
N ASP A 91 11.91 -12.22 12.09
CA ASP A 91 12.81 -12.28 10.93
C ASP A 91 13.57 -10.95 10.66
N TRP A 92 13.89 -10.17 11.70
CA TRP A 92 14.73 -8.96 11.58
C TRP A 92 16.23 -9.23 11.74
#